data_AF-A0A967WF67-F1
#
_entry.id   AF-A0A967WF67-F1
#
_cell.length_a   1.000
_cell.length_b   1.000
_cell.length_c   1.000
_cell.angle_alpha   90.00
_cell.angle_beta   90.00
_cell.angle_gamma   90.00
#
_symmetry.space_group_name_H-M   'P 1'
#
loop_
_entity.id
_entity.type
_entity.pdbx_description
1 polymer ?
#
loop_
_entity_poly.entity_id
_entity_poly.type
_entity_poly.pdbx_seq_one_letter_code
_entity_poly.pdbx_strand_id
1 'polypeptide(L)'
;PPQGIHLVIATRKDPLLPLPRWRVGAEMTDLREADLRFTHEEATAFLTQAMGLALSSGDVATLEARTEGWIAGLQLAALSMQGLDPARTTSFISAFSGDDRHIVDYLLDEVLGQRPKGTKNFLLQTSILERMCGPLCDFVRFGSTESPDRSEGVASSYGTAITGGDEGQRVLEMLEQANLFVVPLDNRRQWYRYHHMFADLLRHRLKAIVGAARLTTLHLRASEWYEQNGYVSEAVHHAFASGDLARAADLIEQNARDTFARSELRTLMNWVDTLPEDLVQTRPWLCVFYAWALRLTGGGAEDVETRLQMAELALENSRTVLPKEQARAIDGHIAGIRAYQSLYREDISRALDLARKALDRLPEANFARGLTAMALGWASRFSGDLT
;
A
#
# COMPACT_ATOMS: atom_id res chain seq x y z
N PRO A 1 -8.99 48.61 -9.30
CA PRO A 1 -8.11 48.84 -10.47
C PRO A 1 -8.62 50.05 -11.28
N PRO A 2 -7.74 50.87 -11.90
CA PRO A 2 -8.17 51.89 -12.86
C PRO A 2 -8.99 51.23 -13.98
N GLN A 3 -10.02 51.90 -14.49
CA GLN A 3 -10.84 51.37 -15.59
C GLN A 3 -9.94 51.12 -16.82
N GLY A 4 -9.78 49.84 -17.20
CA GLY A 4 -9.01 49.42 -18.38
C GLY A 4 -7.75 48.58 -18.15
N ILE A 5 -7.40 48.22 -16.90
CA ILE A 5 -6.22 47.35 -16.64
C ILE A 5 -6.65 45.91 -16.38
N HIS A 6 -6.12 44.98 -17.18
CA HIS A 6 -6.19 43.54 -16.95
C HIS A 6 -4.89 43.08 -16.30
N LEU A 7 -4.99 42.37 -15.16
CA LEU A 7 -3.84 41.86 -14.43
C LEU A 7 -3.75 40.33 -14.64
N VAL A 8 -2.64 39.87 -15.21
CA VAL A 8 -2.33 38.44 -15.35
C VAL A 8 -1.24 38.10 -14.35
N ILE A 9 -1.50 37.12 -13.48
CA ILE A 9 -0.54 36.64 -12.47
C ILE A 9 -0.31 35.15 -12.70
N ALA A 10 0.94 34.76 -12.94
CA ALA A 10 1.38 33.38 -12.94
C ALA A 10 2.26 33.13 -11.71
N THR A 11 1.83 32.23 -10.82
CA THR A 11 2.50 31.96 -9.55
C THR A 11 2.23 30.53 -9.11
N ARG A 12 3.20 29.94 -8.41
CA ARG A 12 3.07 28.62 -7.76
C ARG A 12 2.33 28.69 -6.43
N LYS A 13 2.04 29.88 -5.90
CA LYS A 13 1.33 30.08 -4.63
C LYS A 13 0.24 31.10 -4.79
N ASP A 14 -0.89 30.90 -4.11
CA ASP A 14 -1.95 31.90 -4.07
C ASP A 14 -1.38 33.22 -3.52
N PRO A 15 -1.42 34.31 -4.30
CA PRO A 15 -0.93 35.60 -3.84
C PRO A 15 -1.84 36.10 -2.72
N LEU A 16 -1.30 36.97 -1.86
CA LEU A 16 -2.04 37.63 -0.78
C LEU A 16 -3.00 38.70 -1.32
N LEU A 17 -3.94 38.27 -2.14
CA LEU A 17 -4.97 39.06 -2.79
C LEU A 17 -6.34 38.50 -2.36
N PRO A 18 -7.42 39.30 -2.41
CA PRO A 18 -8.76 38.86 -2.02
C PRO A 18 -9.41 37.96 -3.09
N LEU A 19 -8.73 36.89 -3.50
CA LEU A 19 -9.17 35.96 -4.54
C LEU A 19 -10.57 35.40 -4.31
N PRO A 20 -10.97 34.99 -3.08
CA PRO A 20 -12.34 34.49 -2.85
C PRO A 20 -13.41 35.54 -3.19
N ARG A 21 -13.14 36.82 -2.90
CA ARG A 21 -14.06 37.92 -3.21
C ARG A 21 -14.17 38.13 -4.72
N TRP A 22 -13.06 38.09 -5.45
CA TRP A 22 -13.05 38.24 -6.90
C TRP A 22 -13.71 37.05 -7.61
N ARG A 23 -13.56 35.82 -7.09
CA ARG A 23 -14.29 34.65 -7.60
C ARG A 23 -15.80 34.80 -7.49
N VAL A 24 -16.29 35.21 -6.31
CA VAL A 24 -17.73 35.41 -6.10
C VAL A 24 -18.27 36.54 -6.98
N GLY A 25 -17.46 37.57 -7.22
CA GLY A 25 -17.82 38.68 -8.11
C GLY A 25 -17.71 38.36 -9.61
N ALA A 26 -17.26 37.17 -10.01
CA ALA A 26 -16.89 36.83 -11.40
C ALA A 26 -15.89 37.83 -12.02
N GLU A 27 -15.05 38.44 -11.19
CA GLU A 27 -14.04 39.44 -11.58
C GLU A 27 -12.66 38.82 -11.88
N MET A 28 -12.57 37.47 -11.82
CA MET A 28 -11.34 36.74 -12.13
C MET A 28 -11.64 35.40 -12.80
N THR A 29 -10.71 34.99 -13.67
CA THR A 29 -10.58 33.61 -14.14
C THR A 29 -9.37 33.00 -13.45
N ASP A 30 -9.53 31.89 -12.74
CA ASP A 30 -8.40 31.09 -12.25
C ASP A 30 -8.22 29.82 -13.08
N LEU A 31 -6.95 29.55 -13.40
CA LEU A 31 -6.50 28.28 -13.94
C LEU A 31 -5.68 27.60 -12.85
N ARG A 32 -6.12 26.42 -12.42
CA ARG A 32 -5.51 25.62 -11.36
C ARG A 32 -4.81 24.39 -11.96
N GLU A 33 -4.14 23.63 -11.09
CA GLU A 33 -3.44 22.41 -11.50
C GLU A 33 -4.35 21.44 -12.28
N ALA A 34 -5.60 21.28 -11.84
CA ALA A 34 -6.59 20.45 -12.53
C ALA A 34 -6.90 20.94 -13.95
N ASP A 35 -6.88 22.25 -14.19
CA ASP A 35 -7.13 22.85 -15.51
C ASP A 35 -5.89 22.80 -16.41
N LEU A 36 -4.69 22.71 -15.81
CA LEU A 36 -3.41 22.60 -16.53
C LEU A 36 -3.00 21.15 -16.81
N ARG A 37 -3.69 20.18 -16.19
CA ARG A 37 -3.48 18.76 -16.43
C ARG A 37 -4.01 18.44 -17.81
N PHE A 38 -3.13 17.92 -18.67
CA PHE A 38 -3.52 17.53 -20.01
C PHE A 38 -4.47 16.34 -19.93
N THR A 39 -5.59 16.48 -20.63
CA THR A 39 -6.47 15.36 -20.96
C THR A 39 -5.77 14.38 -21.90
N HIS A 40 -6.33 13.18 -22.06
CA HIS A 40 -5.82 12.20 -23.01
C HIS A 40 -5.67 12.75 -24.43
N GLU A 41 -6.64 13.56 -24.88
CA GLU A 41 -6.63 14.19 -26.20
C GLU A 41 -5.50 15.23 -26.33
N GLU A 42 -5.32 16.08 -25.31
CA GLU A 42 -4.26 17.09 -25.27
C GLU A 42 -2.87 16.44 -25.17
N ALA A 43 -2.72 15.39 -24.35
CA ALA A 43 -1.48 14.63 -24.23
C ALA A 43 -1.12 13.96 -25.56
N THR A 44 -2.10 13.37 -26.25
CA THR A 44 -1.92 12.79 -27.58
C THR A 44 -1.48 13.85 -28.58
N ALA A 45 -2.20 14.97 -28.66
CA ALA A 45 -1.90 16.07 -29.57
C ALA A 45 -0.50 16.64 -29.31
N PHE A 46 -0.13 16.82 -28.04
CA PHE A 46 1.18 17.32 -27.66
C PHE A 46 2.31 16.36 -28.05
N LEU A 47 2.22 15.08 -27.67
CA LEU A 47 3.29 14.12 -27.93
C LEU A 47 3.46 13.84 -29.43
N THR A 48 2.36 13.72 -30.17
CA THR A 48 2.39 13.33 -31.59
C THR A 48 2.57 14.52 -32.53
N GLN A 49 1.84 15.62 -32.31
CA GLN A 49 1.81 16.75 -33.24
C GLN A 49 2.85 17.81 -32.88
N ALA A 50 2.96 18.20 -31.60
CA ALA A 50 3.89 19.24 -31.18
C ALA A 50 5.32 18.71 -31.02
N MET A 51 5.48 17.52 -30.42
CA MET A 51 6.79 16.90 -30.19
C MET A 51 7.22 15.96 -31.32
N GLY A 52 6.32 15.65 -32.27
CA GLY A 52 6.63 14.85 -33.46
C GLY A 52 6.94 13.38 -33.19
N LEU A 53 6.49 12.82 -32.06
CA LEU A 53 6.76 11.43 -31.70
C LEU A 53 5.74 10.48 -32.31
N ALA A 54 6.23 9.41 -32.94
CA ALA A 54 5.39 8.33 -33.47
C ALA A 54 5.04 7.33 -32.34
N LEU A 55 4.10 7.70 -31.47
CA LEU A 55 3.64 6.87 -30.34
C LEU A 55 2.31 6.19 -30.64
N SER A 56 2.12 4.97 -30.13
CA SER A 56 0.82 4.31 -30.14
C SER A 56 -0.13 4.93 -29.09
N SER A 57 -1.44 4.70 -29.21
CA SER A 57 -2.40 5.14 -28.20
C SER A 57 -2.13 4.52 -26.82
N GLY A 58 -1.65 3.27 -26.78
CA GLY A 58 -1.26 2.59 -25.53
C GLY A 58 -0.03 3.23 -24.88
N ASP A 59 0.94 3.66 -25.68
CA ASP A 59 2.13 4.38 -25.20
C ASP A 59 1.76 5.74 -24.60
N VAL A 60 0.87 6.49 -25.28
CA VAL A 60 0.35 7.77 -24.78
C VAL A 60 -0.41 7.57 -23.47
N ALA A 61 -1.31 6.59 -23.41
CA ALA A 61 -2.06 6.28 -22.18
C ALA A 61 -1.13 5.91 -21.03
N THR A 62 -0.03 5.19 -21.31
CA THR A 62 0.97 4.84 -20.31
C THR A 62 1.71 6.08 -19.79
N LEU A 63 2.14 6.97 -20.68
CA LEU A 63 2.78 8.23 -20.29
C LEU A 63 1.83 9.13 -19.51
N GLU A 64 0.58 9.26 -19.95
CA GLU A 64 -0.44 10.02 -19.25
C GLU A 64 -0.69 9.46 -17.84
N ALA A 65 -0.85 8.15 -17.71
CA ALA A 65 -1.08 7.50 -16.42
C ALA A 65 0.08 7.72 -15.45
N ARG A 66 1.33 7.70 -15.94
CA ARG A 66 2.52 7.91 -15.10
C ARG A 66 2.76 9.36 -14.74
N THR A 67 2.57 10.26 -15.70
CA THR A 67 2.72 11.70 -15.50
C THR A 67 1.51 12.35 -14.87
N GLU A 68 0.40 11.61 -14.72
CA GLU A 68 -0.91 12.11 -14.36
C GLU A 68 -1.28 13.38 -15.16
N GLY A 69 -0.99 13.40 -16.46
CA GLY A 69 -1.24 14.53 -17.36
C GLY A 69 -0.40 15.80 -17.08
N TRP A 70 0.64 15.71 -16.24
CA TRP A 70 1.52 16.84 -15.95
C TRP A 70 2.39 17.20 -17.17
N ILE A 71 2.13 18.36 -17.78
CA ILE A 71 2.76 18.78 -19.04
C ILE A 71 4.29 18.82 -18.99
N ALA A 72 4.89 19.29 -17.89
CA ALA A 72 6.35 19.29 -17.79
C ALA A 72 6.92 17.86 -17.71
N GLY A 73 6.22 16.94 -17.06
CA GLY A 73 6.56 15.51 -17.07
C GLY A 73 6.46 14.91 -18.48
N LEU A 74 5.39 15.20 -19.21
CA LEU A 74 5.21 14.78 -20.61
C LEU A 74 6.29 15.36 -21.52
N GLN A 75 6.67 16.63 -21.31
CA GLN A 75 7.73 17.29 -22.07
C GLN A 75 9.09 16.66 -21.80
N LEU A 76 9.42 16.37 -20.54
CA LEU A 76 10.66 15.67 -20.18
C LEU A 76 10.69 14.27 -20.78
N ALA A 77 9.58 13.52 -20.71
CA ALA A 77 9.45 12.23 -21.38
C ALA A 77 9.74 12.34 -22.88
N ALA A 78 9.13 13.34 -23.53
CA ALA A 78 9.28 13.58 -24.94
C ALA A 78 10.72 13.92 -25.33
N LEU A 79 11.41 14.78 -24.56
CA LEU A 79 12.81 15.12 -24.78
C LEU A 79 13.73 13.91 -24.62
N SER A 80 13.48 13.03 -23.65
CA SER A 80 14.27 11.81 -23.47
C SER A 80 14.07 10.78 -24.58
N MET A 81 12.94 10.83 -25.30
CA MET A 81 12.64 9.95 -26.44
C MET A 81 13.15 10.50 -27.78
N GLN A 82 13.53 11.77 -27.85
CA GLN A 82 14.05 12.35 -29.08
C GLN A 82 15.37 11.67 -29.48
N GLY A 83 15.36 10.98 -30.63
CA GLY A 83 16.51 10.26 -31.16
C GLY A 83 16.61 8.79 -30.73
N LEU A 84 15.63 8.26 -30.00
CA LEU A 84 15.50 6.81 -29.78
C LEU A 84 14.85 6.13 -30.99
N ASP A 85 15.31 4.92 -31.31
CA ASP A 85 14.64 4.05 -32.27
C ASP A 85 13.25 3.66 -31.75
N PRO A 86 12.22 3.50 -32.63
CA PRO A 86 10.85 3.17 -32.21
C PRO A 86 10.73 1.93 -31.30
N ALA A 87 11.57 0.91 -31.53
CA ALA A 87 11.58 -0.30 -30.71
C ALA A 87 12.09 -0.07 -29.27
N ARG A 88 12.92 0.97 -29.06
CA ARG A 88 13.42 1.38 -27.74
C ARG A 88 12.49 2.37 -27.05
N THR A 89 11.62 3.06 -27.80
CA THR A 89 10.66 4.02 -27.26
C THR A 89 9.62 3.35 -26.39
N THR A 90 8.99 2.26 -26.84
CA THR A 90 7.98 1.53 -26.03
C THR A 90 8.58 0.94 -24.74
N SER A 91 9.80 0.39 -24.82
CA SER A 91 10.49 -0.12 -23.63
C SER A 91 10.92 1.01 -22.69
N PHE A 92 11.33 2.15 -23.23
CA PHE A 92 11.59 3.36 -22.44
C PHE A 92 10.33 3.84 -21.73
N ILE A 93 9.18 3.95 -22.41
CA ILE A 93 7.92 4.38 -21.81
C ILE A 93 7.48 3.44 -20.68
N SER A 94 7.67 2.14 -20.89
CA SER A 94 7.41 1.12 -19.87
C SER A 94 8.36 1.23 -18.67
N ALA A 95 9.57 1.73 -18.87
CA ALA A 95 10.56 1.97 -17.82
C ALA A 95 10.49 3.39 -17.23
N PHE A 96 9.83 4.33 -17.91
CA PHE A 96 9.85 5.76 -17.60
C PHE A 96 9.25 6.04 -16.22
N SER A 97 10.11 6.22 -15.23
CA SER A 97 9.71 6.46 -13.85
C SER A 97 10.52 7.61 -13.26
N GLY A 98 10.31 7.92 -11.98
CA GLY A 98 11.06 8.97 -11.29
C GLY A 98 12.58 8.77 -11.20
N ASP A 99 13.13 7.70 -11.78
CA ASP A 99 14.57 7.39 -11.84
C ASP A 99 15.27 7.79 -13.15
N ASP A 100 14.56 8.30 -14.16
CA ASP A 100 15.21 8.81 -15.38
C ASP A 100 16.06 10.05 -15.08
N ARG A 101 17.31 10.05 -15.53
CA ARG A 101 18.29 11.10 -15.28
C ARG A 101 17.79 12.51 -15.60
N HIS A 102 17.04 12.71 -16.68
CA HIS A 102 16.57 14.04 -17.09
C HIS A 102 15.46 14.57 -16.17
N ILE A 103 14.57 13.68 -15.73
CA ILE A 103 13.50 14.01 -14.77
C ILE A 103 14.11 14.29 -13.40
N VAL A 104 15.07 13.44 -13.00
CA VAL A 104 15.82 13.55 -11.76
C VAL A 104 16.50 14.90 -11.67
N ASP A 105 17.24 15.30 -12.70
CA ASP A 105 17.98 16.57 -12.71
C ASP A 105 17.03 17.78 -12.65
N TYR A 106 15.94 17.78 -13.45
CA TYR A 106 14.94 18.86 -13.40
C TYR A 106 14.25 18.95 -12.03
N LEU A 107 13.71 17.84 -11.51
CA LEU A 107 13.00 17.84 -10.23
C LEU A 107 13.94 18.15 -9.06
N LEU A 108 15.19 17.69 -9.11
CA LEU A 108 16.14 17.98 -8.04
C LEU A 108 16.56 19.44 -8.03
N ASP A 109 16.84 20.05 -9.18
CA ASP A 109 17.33 21.42 -9.23
C ASP A 109 16.19 22.43 -9.06
N GLU A 110 15.05 22.21 -9.73
CA GLU A 110 13.94 23.17 -9.77
C GLU A 110 12.99 23.04 -8.56
N VAL A 111 12.77 21.83 -8.06
CA VAL A 111 11.75 21.56 -7.02
C VAL A 111 12.40 21.41 -5.64
N LEU A 112 13.49 20.65 -5.56
CA LEU A 112 14.18 20.34 -4.31
C LEU A 112 15.34 21.31 -4.03
N GLY A 113 16.03 21.83 -5.04
CA GLY A 113 17.33 22.52 -4.93
C GLY A 113 17.33 23.63 -3.89
N GLN A 114 16.31 24.47 -3.90
CA GLN A 114 16.16 25.65 -3.04
C GLN A 114 15.54 25.37 -1.66
N ARG A 115 15.26 24.11 -1.30
CA ARG A 115 14.55 23.78 -0.05
C ARG A 115 15.50 23.62 1.16
N PRO A 116 15.06 24.03 2.37
CA PRO A 116 15.80 23.75 3.60
C PRO A 116 16.07 22.25 3.78
N LYS A 117 17.20 21.92 4.42
CA LYS A 117 17.61 20.53 4.69
C LYS A 117 16.49 19.72 5.39
N GLY A 118 15.77 20.36 6.32
CA GLY A 118 14.65 19.74 7.03
C GLY A 118 13.53 19.26 6.09
N THR A 119 13.12 20.08 5.11
CA THR A 119 12.09 19.72 4.13
C THR A 119 12.56 18.60 3.21
N LYS A 120 13.84 18.62 2.77
CA LYS A 120 14.41 17.55 1.94
C LYS A 120 14.38 16.21 2.70
N ASN A 121 14.81 16.22 3.95
CA ASN A 121 14.81 15.02 4.79
C ASN A 121 13.40 14.50 5.04
N PHE A 122 12.44 15.41 5.28
CA PHE A 122 11.02 15.04 5.40
C PHE A 122 10.55 14.30 4.14
N LEU A 123 10.64 14.94 2.97
CA LEU A 123 10.20 14.38 1.68
C LEU A 123 10.84 13.02 1.39
N LEU A 124 12.15 12.88 1.64
CA LEU A 124 12.85 11.61 1.44
C LEU A 124 12.35 10.53 2.39
N GLN A 125 12.27 10.80 3.70
CA GLN A 125 11.91 9.80 4.70
C GLN A 125 10.45 9.34 4.61
N THR A 126 9.53 10.22 4.21
CA THR A 126 8.11 9.90 4.04
C THR A 126 7.78 9.34 2.66
N SER A 127 8.72 9.34 1.70
CA SER A 127 8.49 8.83 0.33
C SER A 127 8.15 7.34 0.26
N ILE A 128 8.46 6.58 1.31
CA ILE A 128 8.08 5.15 1.39
C ILE A 128 6.57 4.95 1.54
N LEU A 129 5.82 6.00 1.91
CA LEU A 129 4.39 5.93 2.18
C LEU A 129 3.61 6.23 0.89
N GLU A 130 2.64 5.36 0.55
CA GLU A 130 1.74 5.61 -0.59
C GLU A 130 0.71 6.71 -0.28
N ARG A 131 0.21 6.68 0.96
CA ARG A 131 -0.66 7.69 1.56
C ARG A 131 -0.11 8.05 2.93
N MET A 132 -0.28 9.29 3.34
CA MET A 132 0.32 9.81 4.56
C MET A 132 -0.58 10.84 5.25
N CYS A 133 -0.50 10.88 6.57
CA CYS A 133 -1.05 11.94 7.41
C CYS A 133 0.05 12.44 8.35
N GLY A 134 -0.13 13.63 8.93
CA GLY A 134 0.87 14.23 9.83
C GLY A 134 1.41 13.29 10.91
N PRO A 135 0.54 12.64 11.71
CA PRO A 135 0.98 11.70 12.75
C PRO A 135 1.80 10.52 12.24
N LEU A 136 1.45 9.96 11.08
CA LEU A 136 2.20 8.88 10.44
C LEU A 136 3.58 9.36 9.98
N CYS A 137 3.67 10.56 9.37
CA CYS A 137 4.94 11.14 8.97
C CYS A 137 5.90 11.29 10.16
N ASP A 138 5.39 11.80 11.28
CA ASP A 138 6.18 12.00 12.48
C ASP A 138 6.61 10.66 13.10
N PHE A 139 5.71 9.69 13.18
CA PHE A 139 6.04 8.36 13.70
C PHE A 139 7.12 7.65 12.87
N VAL A 140 7.06 7.72 11.54
CA VAL A 140 8.08 7.11 10.66
C VAL A 140 9.45 7.77 10.87
N ARG A 141 9.48 9.10 10.98
CA ARG A 141 10.72 9.88 11.14
C ARG A 141 11.37 9.68 12.51
N PHE A 142 10.56 9.65 13.57
CA PHE A 142 11.06 9.71 14.96
C PHE A 142 10.84 8.43 15.78
N GLY A 143 9.85 7.61 15.44
CA GLY A 143 9.45 6.41 16.18
C GLY A 143 8.50 6.73 17.35
N SER A 144 8.23 5.73 18.18
CA SER A 144 7.36 5.81 19.36
C SER A 144 7.99 6.54 20.55
N THR A 145 9.31 6.72 20.55
CA THR A 145 10.03 7.41 21.60
C THR A 145 9.92 8.93 21.46
N GLU A 146 9.07 9.53 22.28
CA GLU A 146 9.35 10.85 22.87
C GLU A 146 10.63 10.74 23.73
N SER A 147 11.81 10.62 23.12
CA SER A 147 13.08 10.73 23.84
C SER A 147 13.81 12.00 23.39
N PRO A 148 14.21 12.88 24.33
CA PRO A 148 14.70 14.22 24.06
C PRO A 148 16.18 14.22 23.67
N ASP A 149 16.62 13.29 22.80
CA ASP A 149 17.92 13.42 22.14
C ASP A 149 17.81 14.40 20.97
N ARG A 150 17.36 15.63 21.29
CA ARG A 150 17.39 16.82 20.44
C ARG A 150 18.82 17.39 20.35
N SER A 151 19.84 16.56 20.58
CA SER A 151 21.25 16.96 20.64
C SER A 151 21.89 17.03 19.26
N GLU A 152 21.31 16.38 18.23
CA GLU A 152 21.50 16.81 16.84
C GLU A 152 20.45 17.86 16.48
N GLY A 153 20.59 19.01 17.14
CA GLY A 153 19.81 20.20 16.86
C GLY A 153 20.01 20.68 15.41
N VAL A 154 19.14 20.23 14.52
CA VAL A 154 18.58 21.18 13.55
C VAL A 154 17.63 22.03 14.36
N ALA A 155 18.15 23.14 14.90
CA ALA A 155 17.32 24.26 15.31
C ALA A 155 16.28 24.46 14.21
N SER A 156 15.01 24.36 14.59
CA SER A 156 13.89 24.53 13.68
C SER A 156 14.17 25.76 12.81
N SER A 157 14.38 25.56 11.50
CA SER A 157 14.42 26.67 10.55
C SER A 157 13.06 27.37 10.46
N TYR A 158 12.06 26.87 11.18
CA TYR A 158 10.74 27.45 11.39
C TYR A 158 10.62 27.81 12.88
N GLY A 159 11.32 28.86 13.30
CA GLY A 159 11.44 29.23 14.72
C GLY A 159 10.12 29.17 15.48
N THR A 160 9.98 28.12 16.31
CA THR A 160 9.29 28.00 17.60
C THR A 160 9.46 26.54 18.03
N ALA A 161 9.90 26.28 19.26
CA ALA A 161 9.97 24.93 19.81
C ALA A 161 8.54 24.41 20.02
N ILE A 162 8.13 23.41 19.24
CA ILE A 162 6.83 22.74 19.41
C ILE A 162 7.08 21.32 19.92
N THR A 163 6.31 20.94 20.92
CA THR A 163 6.20 19.63 21.55
C THR A 163 5.10 18.84 20.84
N GLY A 164 5.43 17.67 20.28
CA GLY A 164 4.48 16.59 19.95
C GLY A 164 3.56 16.77 18.73
N GLY A 165 3.46 15.73 17.89
CA GLY A 165 2.29 15.38 17.08
C GLY A 165 1.98 16.15 15.78
N ASP A 166 2.33 17.44 15.68
CA ASP A 166 1.80 18.31 14.61
C ASP A 166 2.86 18.81 13.59
N GLU A 167 4.11 18.37 13.70
CA GLU A 167 5.17 18.83 12.78
C GLU A 167 4.89 18.31 11.36
N GLY A 168 4.55 17.02 11.24
CA GLY A 168 4.30 16.40 9.95
C GLY A 168 3.12 17.04 9.23
N GLN A 169 2.03 17.30 9.94
CA GLN A 169 0.84 17.93 9.35
C GLN A 169 1.15 19.33 8.82
N ARG A 170 1.85 20.15 9.61
CA ARG A 170 2.24 21.51 9.20
C ARG A 170 3.19 21.52 8.01
N VAL A 171 4.09 20.53 7.92
CA VAL A 171 4.97 20.38 6.75
C VAL A 171 4.15 19.97 5.52
N LEU A 172 3.20 19.03 5.63
CA LEU A 172 2.32 18.64 4.52
C LEU A 172 1.50 19.82 3.99
N GLU A 173 0.89 20.61 4.88
CA GLU A 173 0.14 21.82 4.50
C GLU A 173 1.04 22.86 3.82
N MET A 174 2.27 23.04 4.31
CA MET A 174 3.25 23.93 3.68
C MET A 174 3.65 23.43 2.28
N LEU A 175 3.81 22.12 2.11
CA LEU A 175 4.15 21.51 0.81
C LEU A 175 2.99 21.64 -0.19
N GLU A 176 1.75 21.40 0.27
CA GLU A 176 0.52 21.62 -0.50
C GLU A 176 0.41 23.09 -0.94
N GLN A 177 0.52 24.04 0.00
CA GLN A 177 0.47 25.48 -0.30
C GLN A 177 1.60 25.95 -1.24
N ALA A 178 2.71 25.20 -1.29
CA ALA A 178 3.82 25.47 -2.19
C ALA A 178 3.71 24.73 -3.54
N ASN A 179 2.62 24.00 -3.79
CA ASN A 179 2.39 23.16 -4.96
C ASN A 179 3.59 22.23 -5.24
N LEU A 180 4.07 21.56 -4.18
CA LEU A 180 5.21 20.63 -4.23
C LEU A 180 4.77 19.18 -4.43
N PHE A 181 3.92 18.94 -5.43
CA PHE A 181 3.49 17.58 -5.82
C PHE A 181 2.91 16.75 -4.65
N VAL A 182 2.26 17.43 -3.72
CA VAL A 182 1.52 16.83 -2.60
C VAL A 182 0.04 17.06 -2.86
N VAL A 183 -0.70 15.97 -2.97
CA VAL A 183 -2.12 15.98 -3.33
C VAL A 183 -2.95 15.55 -2.12
N PRO A 184 -3.91 16.35 -1.63
CA PRO A 184 -4.84 15.93 -0.59
C PRO A 184 -5.78 14.84 -1.11
N LEU A 185 -6.03 13.82 -0.29
CA LEU A 185 -6.91 12.69 -0.60
C LEU A 185 -8.32 12.86 -0.01
N ASP A 186 -8.50 13.83 0.87
CA ASP A 186 -9.78 14.11 1.52
C ASP A 186 -10.06 15.61 1.64
N ASN A 187 -11.34 15.95 1.86
CA ASN A 187 -11.77 17.34 2.03
C ASN A 187 -11.27 17.96 3.35
N ARG A 188 -10.88 17.11 4.32
CA ARG A 188 -10.39 17.54 5.64
C ARG A 188 -8.88 17.80 5.65
N ARG A 189 -8.18 17.50 4.54
CA ARG A 189 -6.73 17.64 4.41
C ARG A 189 -5.95 16.88 5.49
N GLN A 190 -6.44 15.70 5.85
CA GLN A 190 -5.75 14.82 6.80
C GLN A 190 -4.87 13.81 6.07
N TRP A 191 -5.34 13.33 4.93
CA TRP A 191 -4.61 12.38 4.11
C TRP A 191 -4.07 13.04 2.86
N TYR A 192 -2.83 12.70 2.54
CA TYR A 192 -2.08 13.21 1.41
C TYR A 192 -1.40 12.05 0.68
N ARG A 193 -1.08 12.26 -0.59
CA ARG A 193 -0.13 11.43 -1.34
C ARG A 193 0.87 12.33 -2.06
N TYR A 194 2.04 11.78 -2.35
CA TYR A 194 2.90 12.37 -3.37
C TYR A 194 2.37 12.03 -4.76
N HIS A 195 2.56 12.94 -5.70
CA HIS A 195 2.41 12.63 -7.13
C HIS A 195 3.34 11.45 -7.49
N HIS A 196 2.88 10.50 -8.30
CA HIS A 196 3.57 9.20 -8.47
C HIS A 196 5.03 9.33 -8.91
N MET A 197 5.31 10.11 -9.96
CA MET A 197 6.69 10.34 -10.41
C MET A 197 7.59 10.97 -9.34
N PHE A 198 7.03 11.89 -8.53
CA PHE A 198 7.78 12.55 -7.48
C PHE A 198 8.08 11.57 -6.33
N ALA A 199 7.11 10.71 -5.99
CA ALA A 199 7.30 9.64 -5.01
C ALA A 199 8.43 8.69 -5.45
N ASP A 200 8.43 8.26 -6.71
CA ASP A 200 9.45 7.34 -7.24
C ASP A 200 10.84 7.94 -7.25
N LEU A 201 10.98 9.21 -7.64
CA LEU A 201 12.23 9.96 -7.54
C LEU A 201 12.75 9.98 -6.11
N LEU A 202 11.88 10.34 -5.16
CA LEU A 202 12.25 10.45 -3.75
C LEU A 202 12.66 9.08 -3.18
N ARG A 203 11.96 8.00 -3.54
CA ARG A 203 12.31 6.64 -3.13
C ARG A 203 13.65 6.19 -3.71
N HIS A 204 13.91 6.49 -4.98
CA HIS A 204 15.20 6.20 -5.62
C HIS A 204 16.34 6.95 -4.93
N ARG A 205 16.16 8.25 -4.66
CA ARG A 205 17.14 9.07 -3.93
C ARG A 205 17.32 8.64 -2.48
N LEU A 206 16.25 8.26 -1.80
CA LEU A 206 16.31 7.74 -0.45
C LEU A 206 17.20 6.49 -0.42
N LYS A 207 17.00 5.52 -1.32
CA LYS A 207 17.82 4.31 -1.42
C LYS A 207 19.30 4.61 -1.70
N ALA A 208 19.59 5.63 -2.51
CA ALA A 208 20.95 6.01 -2.86
C ALA A 208 21.70 6.72 -1.72
N ILE A 209 20.99 7.51 -0.90
CA ILE A 209 21.59 8.36 0.15
C ILE A 209 21.56 7.65 1.51
N VAL A 210 20.51 6.89 1.78
CA VAL A 210 20.25 6.26 3.07
C VAL A 210 20.58 4.78 2.97
N GLY A 211 21.47 4.29 3.84
CA GLY A 211 21.87 2.89 3.87
C GLY A 211 20.70 1.96 4.21
N ALA A 212 20.82 0.68 3.80
CA ALA A 212 19.78 -0.35 3.93
C ALA A 212 19.19 -0.44 5.36
N ALA A 213 20.03 -0.37 6.40
CA ALA A 213 19.59 -0.45 7.79
C ALA A 213 18.59 0.65 8.18
N ARG A 214 18.80 1.88 7.69
CA ARG A 214 17.91 3.01 8.00
C ARG A 214 16.64 2.93 7.15
N LEU A 215 16.71 2.43 5.92
CA LEU A 215 15.52 2.17 5.12
C LEU A 215 14.62 1.10 5.77
N THR A 216 15.22 0.00 6.24
CA THR A 216 14.54 -1.04 7.04
C THR A 216 13.85 -0.44 8.26
N THR A 217 14.54 0.46 8.98
CA THR A 217 13.96 1.14 10.16
C THR A 217 12.72 1.98 9.81
N LEU A 218 12.74 2.68 8.67
CA LEU A 218 11.59 3.48 8.24
C LEU A 218 10.39 2.60 7.90
N HIS A 219 10.61 1.49 7.19
CA HIS A 219 9.56 0.52 6.88
C HIS A 219 9.02 -0.17 8.13
N LEU A 220 9.87 -0.54 9.10
CA LEU A 220 9.43 -1.13 10.35
C LEU A 220 8.50 -0.19 11.13
N ARG A 221 8.86 1.10 11.26
CA ARG A 221 8.02 2.10 11.92
C ARG A 221 6.71 2.35 11.18
N ALA A 222 6.72 2.35 9.85
CA ALA A 222 5.49 2.46 9.07
C ALA A 222 4.58 1.25 9.33
N SER A 223 5.15 0.04 9.36
CA SER A 223 4.43 -1.20 9.69
C SER A 223 3.79 -1.13 11.07
N GLU A 224 4.52 -0.71 12.09
CA GLU A 224 4.02 -0.52 13.46
C GLU A 224 2.88 0.49 13.55
N TRP A 225 3.03 1.66 12.91
CA TRP A 225 1.99 2.68 12.94
C TRP A 225 0.71 2.19 12.26
N TYR A 226 0.83 1.56 11.10
CA TYR A 226 -0.32 1.04 10.37
C TYR A 226 -1.04 -0.07 11.15
N GLU A 227 -0.30 -0.97 11.80
CA GLU A 227 -0.86 -1.98 12.69
C GLU A 227 -1.67 -1.34 13.83
N GLN A 228 -1.10 -0.37 14.54
CA GLN A 228 -1.76 0.32 15.67
C GLN A 228 -3.03 1.07 15.26
N ASN A 229 -3.13 1.47 13.99
CA ASN A 229 -4.27 2.20 13.44
C ASN A 229 -5.24 1.31 12.63
N GLY A 230 -5.03 -0.02 12.62
CA GLY A 230 -5.92 -0.99 11.98
C GLY A 230 -5.80 -1.11 10.46
N TYR A 231 -4.75 -0.56 9.86
CA TYR A 231 -4.44 -0.64 8.43
C TYR A 231 -3.56 -1.86 8.13
N VAL A 232 -4.13 -3.06 8.23
CA VAL A 232 -3.41 -4.33 8.17
C VAL A 232 -2.65 -4.52 6.86
N SER A 233 -3.26 -4.19 5.73
CA SER A 233 -2.65 -4.41 4.42
C SER A 233 -1.37 -3.60 4.23
N GLU A 234 -1.40 -2.33 4.63
CA GLU A 234 -0.25 -1.44 4.63
C GLU A 234 0.79 -1.89 5.66
N ALA A 235 0.36 -2.35 6.84
CA ALA A 235 1.25 -2.87 7.86
C ALA A 235 2.07 -4.08 7.37
N VAL A 236 1.40 -5.03 6.70
CA VAL A 236 2.02 -6.21 6.09
C VAL A 236 2.93 -5.82 4.93
N HIS A 237 2.50 -4.92 4.04
CA HIS A 237 3.32 -4.40 2.95
C HIS A 237 4.65 -3.84 3.46
N HIS A 238 4.59 -2.98 4.49
CA HIS A 238 5.79 -2.39 5.07
C HIS A 238 6.65 -3.39 5.85
N ALA A 239 6.06 -4.43 6.47
CA ALA A 239 6.82 -5.52 7.08
C ALA A 239 7.66 -6.27 6.03
N PHE A 240 7.06 -6.65 4.89
CA PHE A 240 7.80 -7.25 3.77
C PHE A 240 8.91 -6.33 3.25
N ALA A 241 8.59 -5.05 3.02
CA ALA A 241 9.56 -4.09 2.51
C ALA A 241 10.72 -3.79 3.49
N SER A 242 10.52 -4.03 4.80
CA SER A 242 11.60 -3.94 5.80
C SER A 242 12.58 -5.13 5.75
N GLY A 243 12.14 -6.26 5.19
CA GLY A 243 12.85 -7.54 5.25
C GLY A 243 12.56 -8.39 6.50
N ASP A 244 11.75 -7.88 7.44
CA ASP A 244 11.32 -8.62 8.62
C ASP A 244 10.14 -9.54 8.29
N LEU A 245 10.48 -10.71 7.73
CA LEU A 245 9.51 -11.73 7.33
C LEU A 245 8.80 -12.37 8.53
N ALA A 246 9.45 -12.40 9.70
CA ALA A 246 8.86 -12.91 10.93
C ALA A 246 7.72 -12.00 11.39
N ARG A 247 7.95 -10.68 11.42
CA ARG A 247 6.91 -9.70 11.70
C ARG A 247 5.77 -9.76 10.67
N ALA A 248 6.08 -9.91 9.39
CA ALA A 248 5.06 -10.05 8.36
C ALA A 248 4.16 -11.28 8.64
N ALA A 249 4.77 -12.42 8.96
CA ALA A 249 4.04 -13.63 9.34
C ALA A 249 3.17 -13.42 10.59
N ASP A 250 3.69 -12.78 11.64
CA ASP A 250 2.94 -12.48 12.87
C ASP A 250 1.71 -11.60 12.58
N LEU A 251 1.88 -10.53 11.78
CA LEU A 251 0.79 -9.64 11.38
C LEU A 251 -0.29 -10.37 10.59
N ILE A 252 0.12 -11.24 9.64
CA ILE A 252 -0.81 -12.02 8.83
C ILE A 252 -1.59 -12.99 9.73
N GLU A 253 -0.94 -13.73 10.63
CA GLU A 253 -1.62 -14.67 11.53
C GLU A 253 -2.64 -13.99 12.44
N GLN A 254 -2.24 -12.87 13.06
CA GLN A 254 -3.09 -12.14 14.00
C GLN A 254 -4.34 -11.58 13.33
N ASN A 255 -4.24 -11.20 12.06
CA ASN A 255 -5.33 -10.58 11.30
C ASN A 255 -6.03 -11.55 10.33
N ALA A 256 -5.53 -12.78 10.16
CA ALA A 256 -6.06 -13.73 9.17
C ALA A 256 -7.56 -14.01 9.36
N ARG A 257 -8.02 -14.11 10.62
CA ARG A 257 -9.45 -14.31 10.93
C ARG A 257 -10.31 -13.15 10.42
N ASP A 258 -9.88 -11.91 10.63
CA ASP A 258 -10.63 -10.72 10.23
C ASP A 258 -10.58 -10.53 8.71
N THR A 259 -9.42 -10.73 8.09
CA THR A 259 -9.27 -10.76 6.62
C THR A 259 -10.18 -11.82 5.99
N PHE A 260 -10.29 -12.99 6.62
CA PHE A 260 -11.19 -14.05 6.20
C PHE A 260 -12.66 -13.62 6.33
N ALA A 261 -13.04 -13.00 7.45
CA ALA A 261 -14.39 -12.50 7.67
C ALA A 261 -14.80 -11.42 6.66
N ARG A 262 -13.84 -10.63 6.15
CA ARG A 262 -14.03 -9.64 5.07
C ARG A 262 -14.03 -10.25 3.66
N SER A 263 -13.89 -11.58 3.53
CA SER A 263 -13.80 -12.29 2.25
C SER A 263 -12.60 -11.91 1.38
N GLU A 264 -11.53 -11.36 1.98
CA GLU A 264 -10.31 -10.93 1.30
C GLU A 264 -9.32 -12.09 1.11
N LEU A 265 -9.82 -13.27 0.70
CA LEU A 265 -9.05 -14.52 0.66
C LEU A 265 -7.86 -14.46 -0.30
N ARG A 266 -7.98 -13.74 -1.42
CA ARG A 266 -6.90 -13.58 -2.39
C ARG A 266 -5.75 -12.74 -1.83
N THR A 267 -6.06 -11.70 -1.07
CA THR A 267 -5.06 -10.87 -0.39
C THR A 267 -4.26 -11.72 0.60
N LEU A 268 -4.95 -12.54 1.39
CA LEU A 268 -4.32 -13.47 2.34
C LEU A 268 -3.41 -14.48 1.64
N MET A 269 -3.88 -15.11 0.54
CA MET A 269 -3.05 -16.05 -0.23
C MET A 269 -1.81 -15.35 -0.78
N ASN A 270 -1.95 -14.19 -1.41
CA ASN A 270 -0.82 -13.42 -1.96
C ASN A 270 0.22 -13.07 -0.88
N TRP A 271 -0.21 -12.73 0.33
CA TRP A 271 0.71 -12.46 1.44
C TRP A 271 1.48 -13.72 1.85
N VAL A 272 0.78 -14.85 2.03
CA VAL A 272 1.43 -16.11 2.42
C VAL A 272 2.36 -16.62 1.32
N ASP A 273 2.00 -16.45 0.05
CA ASP A 273 2.85 -16.81 -1.11
C ASP A 273 4.12 -15.96 -1.20
N THR A 274 4.13 -14.79 -0.56
CA THR A 274 5.32 -13.92 -0.48
C THR A 274 6.27 -14.36 0.65
N LEU A 275 5.78 -15.13 1.63
CA LEU A 275 6.60 -15.64 2.72
C LEU A 275 7.44 -16.85 2.26
N PRO A 276 8.65 -17.03 2.82
CA PRO A 276 9.41 -18.25 2.63
C PRO A 276 8.67 -19.48 3.16
N GLU A 277 8.67 -20.56 2.38
CA GLU A 277 7.94 -21.79 2.71
C GLU A 277 8.45 -22.43 4.02
N ASP A 278 9.74 -22.27 4.33
CA ASP A 278 10.35 -22.73 5.57
C ASP A 278 9.81 -22.01 6.81
N LEU A 279 9.41 -20.73 6.66
CA LEU A 279 8.73 -20.00 7.72
C LEU A 279 7.27 -20.44 7.82
N VAL A 280 6.56 -20.55 6.70
CA VAL A 280 5.13 -20.93 6.68
C VAL A 280 4.92 -22.31 7.32
N GLN A 281 5.72 -23.32 6.98
CA GLN A 281 5.59 -24.68 7.52
C GLN A 281 5.81 -24.80 9.03
N THR A 282 6.41 -23.79 9.68
CA THR A 282 6.59 -23.78 11.15
C THR A 282 5.43 -23.14 11.90
N ARG A 283 4.45 -22.61 11.16
CA ARG A 283 3.40 -21.74 11.67
C ARG A 283 2.00 -22.32 11.37
N PRO A 284 1.39 -23.05 12.32
CA PRO A 284 0.17 -23.81 12.07
C PRO A 284 -1.00 -22.96 11.57
N TRP A 285 -1.16 -21.74 12.07
CA TRP A 285 -2.28 -20.88 11.70
C TRP A 285 -2.17 -20.38 10.27
N LEU A 286 -0.98 -19.99 9.80
CA LEU A 286 -0.77 -19.67 8.38
C LEU A 286 -1.18 -20.84 7.48
N CYS A 287 -0.74 -22.06 7.79
CA CYS A 287 -1.10 -23.25 7.00
C CYS A 287 -2.61 -23.49 6.99
N VAL A 288 -3.28 -23.40 8.15
CA VAL A 288 -4.74 -23.60 8.27
C VAL A 288 -5.52 -22.55 7.48
N PHE A 289 -5.18 -21.27 7.62
CA PHE A 289 -5.90 -20.20 6.94
C PHE A 289 -5.68 -20.25 5.43
N TYR A 290 -4.46 -20.58 4.99
CA TYR A 290 -4.17 -20.80 3.58
C TYR A 290 -4.94 -21.99 3.01
N ALA A 291 -5.04 -23.10 3.75
CA ALA A 291 -5.83 -24.27 3.34
C ALA A 291 -7.33 -23.95 3.22
N TRP A 292 -7.89 -23.15 4.15
CA TRP A 292 -9.25 -22.64 4.02
C TRP A 292 -9.42 -21.75 2.78
N ALA A 293 -8.49 -20.82 2.53
CA ALA A 293 -8.54 -19.93 1.39
C ALA A 293 -8.50 -20.73 0.07
N LEU A 294 -7.52 -21.63 -0.10
CA LEU A 294 -7.45 -22.55 -1.23
C LEU A 294 -8.76 -23.30 -1.41
N ARG A 295 -9.32 -23.86 -0.32
CA ARG A 295 -10.54 -24.65 -0.43
C ARG A 295 -11.71 -23.82 -0.93
N LEU A 296 -11.89 -22.60 -0.45
CA LEU A 296 -13.01 -21.74 -0.83
C LEU A 296 -12.84 -21.07 -2.20
N THR A 297 -11.61 -20.86 -2.67
CA THR A 297 -11.35 -20.24 -3.98
C THR A 297 -11.15 -21.25 -5.11
N GLY A 298 -11.39 -22.54 -4.85
CA GLY A 298 -11.33 -23.60 -5.86
C GLY A 298 -9.92 -24.13 -6.15
N GLY A 299 -9.00 -24.04 -5.19
CA GLY A 299 -7.68 -24.66 -5.26
C GLY A 299 -7.73 -26.19 -5.35
N GLY A 300 -6.63 -26.79 -5.81
CA GLY A 300 -6.51 -28.24 -5.98
C GLY A 300 -6.66 -28.99 -4.66
N ALA A 301 -7.30 -30.16 -4.69
CA ALA A 301 -7.49 -30.96 -3.47
C ALA A 301 -6.15 -31.44 -2.87
N GLU A 302 -5.13 -31.65 -3.71
CA GLU A 302 -3.78 -32.01 -3.29
C GLU A 302 -3.06 -30.83 -2.61
N ASP A 303 -3.19 -29.61 -3.14
CA ASP A 303 -2.62 -28.40 -2.53
C ASP A 303 -3.19 -28.15 -1.14
N VAL A 304 -4.52 -28.29 -1.00
CA VAL A 304 -5.19 -28.16 0.29
C VAL A 304 -4.67 -29.21 1.27
N GLU A 305 -4.60 -30.49 0.88
CA GLU A 305 -4.12 -31.55 1.78
C GLU A 305 -2.64 -31.38 2.16
N THR A 306 -1.80 -30.90 1.23
CA THR A 306 -0.40 -30.56 1.51
C THR A 306 -0.30 -29.51 2.62
N ARG A 307 -1.11 -28.44 2.52
CA ARG A 307 -1.15 -27.38 3.53
C ARG A 307 -1.70 -27.87 4.87
N LEU A 308 -2.65 -28.82 4.87
CA LEU A 308 -3.13 -29.45 6.09
C LEU A 308 -2.06 -30.32 6.77
N GLN A 309 -1.30 -31.10 6.01
CA GLN A 309 -0.20 -31.90 6.56
C GLN A 309 0.89 -31.02 7.18
N MET A 310 1.22 -29.90 6.53
CA MET A 310 2.11 -28.89 7.11
C MET A 310 1.55 -28.34 8.43
N ALA A 311 0.25 -28.02 8.48
CA ALA A 311 -0.37 -27.55 9.72
C ALA A 311 -0.31 -28.58 10.85
N GLU A 312 -0.52 -29.87 10.55
CA GLU A 312 -0.42 -30.96 11.54
C GLU A 312 1.01 -31.11 12.07
N LEU A 313 2.00 -31.15 11.18
CA LEU A 313 3.40 -31.26 11.57
C LEU A 313 3.84 -30.05 12.41
N ALA A 314 3.45 -28.84 12.00
CA ALA A 314 3.71 -27.61 12.75
C ALA A 314 3.06 -27.66 14.14
N LEU A 315 1.82 -28.16 14.23
CA LEU A 315 1.09 -28.29 15.48
C LEU A 315 1.75 -29.32 16.41
N GLU A 316 2.21 -30.45 15.88
CA GLU A 316 2.92 -31.47 16.65
C GLU A 316 4.22 -30.91 17.26
N ASN A 317 4.99 -30.17 16.46
CA ASN A 317 6.25 -29.54 16.89
C ASN A 317 6.05 -28.42 17.92
N SER A 318 4.90 -27.75 17.90
CA SER A 318 4.58 -26.61 18.78
C SER A 318 3.62 -26.97 19.93
N ARG A 319 3.23 -28.25 20.07
CA ARG A 319 2.19 -28.72 20.99
C ARG A 319 2.46 -28.45 22.46
N THR A 320 3.73 -28.40 22.85
CA THR A 320 4.16 -28.11 24.22
C THR A 320 4.20 -26.61 24.54
N VAL A 321 4.24 -25.77 23.51
CA VAL A 321 4.36 -24.31 23.63
C VAL A 321 3.00 -23.63 23.45
N LEU A 322 2.15 -24.13 22.56
CA LEU A 322 0.84 -23.54 22.29
C LEU A 322 -0.16 -23.78 23.43
N PRO A 323 -1.00 -22.78 23.75
CA PRO A 323 -2.14 -22.99 24.63
C PRO A 323 -3.03 -24.15 24.14
N LYS A 324 -3.47 -25.01 25.06
CA LYS A 324 -4.29 -26.19 24.73
C LYS A 324 -5.54 -25.86 23.91
N GLU A 325 -6.15 -24.70 24.15
CA GLU A 325 -7.32 -24.24 23.40
C GLU A 325 -6.98 -23.91 21.94
N GLN A 326 -5.84 -23.26 21.69
CA GLN A 326 -5.39 -22.96 20.33
C GLN A 326 -5.05 -24.23 19.57
N ALA A 327 -4.32 -25.16 20.21
CA ALA A 327 -4.02 -26.47 19.64
C ALA A 327 -5.30 -27.23 19.27
N ARG A 328 -6.30 -27.23 20.16
CA ARG A 328 -7.62 -27.84 19.90
C ARG A 328 -8.36 -27.16 18.75
N ALA A 329 -8.29 -25.83 18.66
CA ALA A 329 -8.92 -25.08 17.58
C ALA A 329 -8.29 -25.40 16.22
N ILE A 330 -6.96 -25.40 16.12
CA ILE A 330 -6.22 -25.79 14.90
C ILE A 330 -6.66 -27.18 14.43
N ASP A 331 -6.63 -28.16 15.34
CA ASP A 331 -7.12 -29.52 15.11
C ASP A 331 -8.57 -29.55 14.58
N GLY A 332 -9.43 -28.68 15.11
CA GLY A 332 -10.81 -28.52 14.67
C GLY A 332 -10.93 -27.95 13.26
N HIS A 333 -10.12 -26.94 12.92
CA HIS A 333 -10.09 -26.37 11.57
C HIS A 333 -9.60 -27.40 10.54
N ILE A 334 -8.53 -28.15 10.85
CA ILE A 334 -8.00 -29.19 9.97
C ILE A 334 -9.07 -30.26 9.69
N ALA A 335 -9.75 -30.73 10.73
CA ALA A 335 -10.86 -31.67 10.57
C ALA A 335 -12.02 -31.08 9.74
N GLY A 336 -12.35 -29.80 9.95
CA GLY A 336 -13.42 -29.12 9.20
C GLY A 336 -13.11 -28.99 7.71
N ILE A 337 -11.87 -28.65 7.34
CA ILE A 337 -11.44 -28.59 5.93
C ILE A 337 -11.51 -29.98 5.29
N ARG A 338 -10.99 -31.02 5.97
CA ARG A 338 -11.05 -32.40 5.44
C ARG A 338 -12.48 -32.90 5.31
N ALA A 339 -13.37 -32.57 6.24
CA ALA A 339 -14.79 -32.88 6.13
C ALA A 339 -15.40 -32.27 4.85
N TYR A 340 -15.09 -31.00 4.60
CA TYR A 340 -15.54 -30.28 3.41
C TYR A 340 -14.92 -30.86 2.12
N GLN A 341 -13.68 -31.35 2.14
CA GLN A 341 -13.09 -32.06 1.00
C GLN A 341 -13.73 -33.43 0.74
N SER A 342 -13.99 -34.21 1.80
CA SER A 342 -14.62 -35.54 1.70
C SER A 342 -16.01 -35.48 1.06
N LEU A 343 -16.79 -34.43 1.31
CA LEU A 343 -18.07 -34.20 0.63
C LEU A 343 -17.95 -34.12 -0.88
N TYR A 344 -16.95 -33.41 -1.39
CA TYR A 344 -16.75 -33.26 -2.83
C TYR A 344 -16.21 -34.53 -3.50
N ARG A 345 -15.66 -35.45 -2.70
CA ARG A 345 -15.21 -36.78 -3.15
C ARG A 345 -16.27 -37.86 -2.90
N GLU A 346 -17.48 -37.49 -2.50
CA GLU A 346 -18.60 -38.38 -2.18
C GLU A 346 -18.31 -39.42 -1.06
N ASP A 347 -17.29 -39.19 -0.23
CA ASP A 347 -16.98 -40.03 0.94
C ASP A 347 -17.78 -39.53 2.16
N ILE A 348 -19.08 -39.84 2.14
CA ILE A 348 -20.07 -39.31 3.09
C ILE A 348 -19.77 -39.73 4.53
N SER A 349 -19.38 -40.99 4.76
CA SER A 349 -19.08 -41.50 6.11
C SER A 349 -17.92 -40.75 6.74
N ARG A 350 -16.83 -40.57 5.98
CA ARG A 350 -15.66 -39.82 6.44
C ARG A 350 -15.98 -38.34 6.68
N ALA A 351 -16.83 -37.75 5.84
CA ALA A 351 -17.28 -36.38 6.02
C ALA A 351 -18.05 -36.19 7.34
N LEU A 352 -18.95 -37.12 7.71
CA LEU A 352 -19.70 -37.06 8.98
C LEU A 352 -18.77 -37.11 10.20
N ASP A 353 -17.85 -38.08 10.24
CA ASP A 353 -16.94 -38.26 11.37
C ASP A 353 -16.03 -37.05 11.57
N LEU A 354 -15.47 -36.52 10.47
CA LEU A 354 -14.60 -35.35 10.50
C LEU A 354 -15.37 -34.08 10.88
N ALA A 355 -16.59 -33.90 10.37
CA ALA A 355 -17.41 -32.74 10.70
C ALA A 355 -17.80 -32.73 12.19
N ARG A 356 -18.19 -33.88 12.76
CA ARG A 356 -18.47 -34.01 14.20
C ARG A 356 -17.23 -33.70 15.04
N LYS A 357 -16.08 -34.29 14.69
CA LYS A 357 -14.79 -34.02 15.36
C LYS A 357 -14.41 -32.54 15.31
N ALA A 358 -14.66 -31.87 14.18
CA ALA A 358 -14.40 -30.44 14.03
C ALA A 358 -15.33 -29.59 14.90
N LEU A 359 -16.64 -29.86 14.90
CA LEU A 359 -17.62 -29.15 15.74
C LEU A 359 -17.37 -29.36 17.24
N ASP A 360 -16.84 -30.50 17.67
CA ASP A 360 -16.46 -30.72 19.07
C ASP A 360 -15.24 -29.89 19.49
N ARG A 361 -14.43 -29.44 18.54
CA ARG A 361 -13.13 -28.80 18.79
C ARG A 361 -13.12 -27.30 18.48
N LEU A 362 -13.96 -26.84 17.56
CA LEU A 362 -14.08 -25.44 17.16
C LEU A 362 -14.90 -24.62 18.17
N PRO A 363 -14.42 -23.43 18.59
CA PRO A 363 -15.20 -22.51 19.42
C PRO A 363 -16.54 -22.11 18.77
N GLU A 364 -17.56 -21.81 19.57
CA GLU A 364 -18.90 -21.48 19.08
C GLU A 364 -18.94 -20.27 18.14
N ALA A 365 -18.18 -19.22 18.45
CA ALA A 365 -18.12 -17.98 17.66
C ALA A 365 -17.16 -18.05 16.45
N ASN A 366 -16.71 -19.24 16.04
CA ASN A 366 -15.74 -19.41 14.95
C ASN A 366 -16.43 -19.63 13.59
N PHE A 367 -16.02 -18.87 12.56
CA PHE A 367 -16.60 -18.97 11.20
C PHE A 367 -16.52 -20.39 10.62
N ALA A 368 -15.44 -21.13 10.91
CA ALA A 368 -15.23 -22.47 10.40
C ALA A 368 -16.26 -23.46 10.94
N ARG A 369 -16.87 -23.15 12.10
CA ARG A 369 -17.97 -23.93 12.66
C ARG A 369 -19.20 -23.87 11.75
N GLY A 370 -19.51 -22.71 11.18
CA GLY A 370 -20.60 -22.56 10.21
C GLY A 370 -20.35 -23.37 8.94
N LEU A 371 -19.16 -23.26 8.36
CA LEU A 371 -18.77 -24.04 7.17
C LEU A 371 -18.79 -25.56 7.44
N THR A 372 -18.33 -25.97 8.61
CA THR A 372 -18.34 -27.38 9.04
C THR A 372 -19.76 -27.87 9.30
N ALA A 373 -20.64 -27.05 9.87
CA ALA A 373 -22.05 -27.41 10.09
C ALA A 373 -22.80 -27.55 8.77
N MET A 374 -22.52 -26.70 7.77
CA MET A 374 -23.04 -26.88 6.41
C MET A 374 -22.57 -28.20 5.80
N ALA A 375 -21.29 -28.53 5.98
CA ALA A 375 -20.74 -29.81 5.54
C ALA A 375 -21.45 -31.00 6.21
N LEU A 376 -21.64 -30.95 7.54
CA LEU A 376 -22.40 -31.95 8.29
C LEU A 376 -23.82 -32.09 7.74
N GLY A 377 -24.53 -30.98 7.51
CA GLY A 377 -25.90 -30.99 6.99
C GLY A 377 -26.01 -31.62 5.59
N TRP A 378 -25.07 -31.34 4.70
CA TRP A 378 -25.02 -31.99 3.38
C TRP A 378 -24.72 -33.49 3.48
N ALA A 379 -23.73 -33.88 4.28
CA ALA A 379 -23.38 -35.29 4.49
C ALA A 379 -24.58 -36.07 5.08
N SER A 380 -25.24 -35.49 6.08
CA SER A 380 -26.42 -36.03 6.75
C SER A 380 -27.56 -36.24 5.74
N ARG A 381 -27.87 -35.23 4.92
CA ARG A 381 -28.84 -35.33 3.82
C ARG A 381 -28.53 -36.45 2.83
N PHE A 382 -27.27 -36.61 2.41
CA PHE A 382 -26.89 -37.65 1.44
C PHE A 382 -26.88 -39.06 2.06
N SER A 383 -26.57 -39.18 3.35
CA SER A 383 -26.63 -40.45 4.08
C SER A 383 -28.05 -40.90 4.47
N GLY A 384 -29.02 -39.98 4.44
CA GLY A 384 -30.38 -40.22 4.91
C GLY A 384 -30.57 -40.12 6.43
N ASP A 385 -29.51 -39.79 7.18
CA ASP A 385 -29.57 -39.48 8.60
C ASP A 385 -29.96 -38.00 8.76
N LEU A 386 -31.23 -37.71 9.07
CA LEU A 386 -31.77 -36.34 9.23
C LEU A 386 -31.97 -35.93 10.69
N THR A 387 -31.36 -36.67 11.62
CA THR A 387 -31.36 -36.32 13.06
C THR A 387 -30.20 -35.40 13.41
#